data_AF-F1KZ87-F1
#
_entry.id   AF-F1KZ87-F1
#
_cell.length_a   1.000
_cell.length_b   1.000
_cell.length_c   1.000
_cell.angle_alpha   90.00
_cell.angle_beta   90.00
_cell.angle_gamma   90.00
#
_symmetry.space_group_name_H-M   'P 1'
#
loop_
_entity.id
_entity.type
_entity.pdbx_description
1 polymer ?
#
loop_
_entity_poly.entity_id
_entity_poly.type
_entity_poly.pdbx_seq_one_letter_code
_entity_poly.pdbx_strand_id
1 'polypeptide(L)'
;MRGLLRTFAASIKKMSSFAVRAGLSVTDVLSAERQVLLVGKQKQLKVLNFENGLKSKLADCVSPKLWQQALSSLSAKSSCSVPLHLNLAKVISVPDEVSRHNAPSNAIAIFKEVKATSRPEGVKNVSVVLYSDITDVFASVAAISRCFPLYDRHTKVNCPLEKVDVEVVVPGPQKLSDADVNFLQTLCDSVRTAARMIDTPCNELHTEAFADEAITFVGKLSGVTSTIIKGQDLLKQGFGGIYHVGKAAAHPPIFACFSYKPSGATQTYALVGKGIVYDSGGMSIKSKTIMPGMKEDMGGAAGMLSSFYTLVKSGFNQNLHCLLCIAENSVSPEANLSKSDSLQRFDVAAVQTM
;
A
#
# COMPACT_ATOMS: atom_id res chain seq x y z
N MET A 1 13.50 -0.37 30.00
CA MET A 1 13.25 -0.73 28.57
C MET A 1 11.96 -1.51 28.29
N ARG A 2 11.23 -2.08 29.28
CA ARG A 2 9.93 -2.76 29.05
C ARG A 2 8.69 -1.84 29.09
N GLY A 3 8.86 -0.55 29.39
CA GLY A 3 7.76 0.40 29.59
C GLY A 3 7.25 1.10 28.31
N LEU A 4 8.14 1.39 27.35
CA LEU A 4 7.76 2.11 26.12
C LEU A 4 7.11 1.23 25.05
N LEU A 5 7.40 -0.07 25.04
CA LEU A 5 6.74 -1.04 24.15
C LEU A 5 5.25 -1.23 24.49
N ARG A 6 4.81 -0.86 25.71
CA ARG A 6 3.40 -0.93 26.10
C ARG A 6 2.57 0.24 25.58
N THR A 7 3.16 1.39 25.26
CA THR A 7 2.42 2.58 24.82
C THR A 7 2.09 2.58 23.33
N PHE A 8 2.78 1.78 22.50
CA PHE A 8 2.38 1.58 21.09
C PHE A 8 1.25 0.57 20.92
N ALA A 9 1.20 -0.46 21.77
CA ALA A 9 0.19 -1.51 21.70
C ALA A 9 -1.18 -1.10 22.28
N ALA A 10 -1.24 -0.06 23.11
CA ALA A 10 -2.43 0.28 23.92
C ALA A 10 -3.56 1.02 23.19
N SER A 11 -3.44 1.29 21.89
CA SER A 11 -4.56 1.82 21.08
C SER A 11 -4.53 1.26 19.66
N ILE A 12 -4.34 -0.05 19.50
CA ILE A 12 -4.65 -0.69 18.23
C ILE A 12 -6.18 -0.78 18.15
N LYS A 13 -6.78 0.28 17.61
CA LYS A 13 -8.15 0.26 17.06
C LYS A 13 -8.22 -1.01 16.20
N LYS A 14 -9.21 -1.89 16.42
CA LYS A 14 -9.35 -3.15 15.69
C LYS A 14 -9.30 -2.84 14.18
N MET A 15 -8.21 -3.21 13.52
CA MET A 15 -8.02 -2.93 12.09
C MET A 15 -9.04 -3.71 11.27
N SER A 16 -9.56 -3.07 10.22
CA SER A 16 -10.45 -3.74 9.29
C SER A 16 -9.76 -4.93 8.63
N SER A 17 -10.45 -6.06 8.61
CA SER A 17 -10.00 -7.24 7.87
C SER A 17 -10.13 -6.98 6.36
N PHE A 18 -9.19 -7.50 5.58
CA PHE A 18 -9.18 -7.38 4.12
C PHE A 18 -8.85 -8.74 3.52
N ALA A 19 -9.76 -9.27 2.70
CA ALA A 19 -9.62 -10.59 2.12
C ALA A 19 -9.79 -10.53 0.60
N VAL A 20 -8.91 -11.18 -0.14
CA VAL A 20 -9.04 -11.43 -1.57
C VAL A 20 -9.50 -12.87 -1.78
N ARG A 21 -10.42 -13.10 -2.73
CA ARG A 21 -10.86 -14.44 -3.10
C ARG A 21 -11.13 -14.57 -4.59
N ALA A 22 -11.03 -15.81 -5.07
CA ALA A 22 -11.47 -16.17 -6.42
C ALA A 22 -12.99 -16.46 -6.43
N GLY A 23 -13.70 -15.84 -7.35
CA GLY A 23 -15.14 -16.02 -7.54
C GLY A 23 -16.02 -15.24 -6.56
N LEU A 24 -17.32 -15.36 -6.77
CA LEU A 24 -18.35 -14.71 -5.96
C LEU A 24 -18.59 -15.49 -4.65
N SER A 25 -18.72 -14.74 -3.57
CA SER A 25 -19.21 -15.26 -2.30
C SER A 25 -20.73 -15.42 -2.31
N VAL A 26 -21.20 -16.57 -1.83
CA VAL A 26 -22.62 -16.84 -1.60
C VAL A 26 -23.12 -16.19 -0.30
N THR A 27 -22.24 -15.88 0.65
CA THR A 27 -22.61 -15.36 1.99
C THR A 27 -22.50 -13.85 2.11
N ASP A 28 -21.58 -13.22 1.36
CA ASP A 28 -21.31 -11.79 1.48
C ASP A 28 -22.31 -10.95 0.64
N VAL A 29 -23.61 -11.13 0.87
CA VAL A 29 -24.69 -10.49 0.10
C VAL A 29 -25.02 -9.07 0.57
N LEU A 30 -25.62 -8.28 -0.31
CA LEU A 30 -26.12 -6.93 -0.01
C LEU A 30 -27.04 -6.95 1.23
N SER A 31 -26.77 -6.06 2.18
CA SER A 31 -27.59 -5.90 3.39
C SER A 31 -27.45 -4.48 3.95
N ALA A 32 -28.22 -4.14 4.98
CA ALA A 32 -28.11 -2.83 5.63
C ALA A 32 -26.70 -2.54 6.17
N GLU A 33 -25.93 -3.58 6.54
CA GLU A 33 -24.58 -3.45 7.06
C GLU A 33 -23.48 -3.77 6.02
N ARG A 34 -23.84 -4.13 4.77
CA ARG A 34 -22.88 -4.49 3.71
C ARG A 34 -23.14 -3.74 2.40
N GLN A 35 -22.12 -3.01 1.96
CA GLN A 35 -22.09 -2.38 0.64
C GLN A 35 -21.46 -3.32 -0.40
N VAL A 36 -22.01 -3.36 -1.62
CA VAL A 36 -21.51 -4.13 -2.76
C VAL A 36 -21.11 -3.18 -3.89
N LEU A 37 -19.83 -3.21 -4.29
CA LEU A 37 -19.27 -2.42 -5.38
C LEU A 37 -18.88 -3.35 -6.52
N LEU A 38 -19.54 -3.23 -7.66
CA LEU A 38 -19.23 -3.98 -8.88
C LEU A 38 -18.25 -3.15 -9.70
N VAL A 39 -17.06 -3.66 -9.97
CA VAL A 39 -15.98 -2.92 -10.63
C VAL A 39 -15.52 -3.69 -11.86
N GLY A 40 -15.39 -3.01 -13.00
CA GLY A 40 -14.86 -3.64 -14.21
C GLY A 40 -14.74 -2.66 -15.36
N LYS A 41 -14.15 -3.13 -16.48
CA LYS A 41 -14.17 -2.37 -17.73
C LYS A 41 -15.56 -2.39 -18.36
N GLN A 42 -15.90 -1.36 -19.12
CA GLN A 42 -17.24 -1.20 -19.68
C GLN A 42 -17.67 -2.40 -20.54
N LYS A 43 -16.82 -2.86 -21.49
CA LYS A 43 -17.14 -4.02 -22.35
C LYS A 43 -17.40 -5.28 -21.53
N GLN A 44 -16.60 -5.52 -20.49
CA GLN A 44 -16.70 -6.68 -19.61
C GLN A 44 -17.99 -6.65 -18.77
N LEU A 45 -18.33 -5.49 -18.19
CA LEU A 45 -19.56 -5.32 -17.41
C LEU A 45 -20.83 -5.51 -18.25
N LYS A 46 -20.81 -5.13 -19.54
CA LYS A 46 -21.95 -5.33 -20.44
C LYS A 46 -22.25 -6.78 -20.78
N VAL A 47 -21.25 -7.65 -20.74
CA VAL A 47 -21.40 -9.10 -20.99
C VAL A 47 -21.62 -9.91 -19.70
N LEU A 48 -21.59 -9.25 -18.53
CA LEU A 48 -21.79 -9.89 -17.25
C LEU A 48 -23.23 -10.44 -17.13
N ASN A 49 -23.34 -11.74 -16.93
CA ASN A 49 -24.63 -12.39 -16.75
C ASN A 49 -25.16 -12.13 -15.33
N PHE A 50 -26.26 -11.38 -15.24
CA PHE A 50 -26.92 -11.03 -13.98
C PHE A 50 -27.48 -12.24 -13.23
N GLU A 51 -28.05 -13.22 -13.93
CA GLU A 51 -28.70 -14.38 -13.31
C GLU A 51 -27.68 -15.36 -12.70
N ASN A 52 -26.46 -15.41 -13.25
CA ASN A 52 -25.41 -16.30 -12.77
C ASN A 52 -24.69 -15.73 -11.54
N GLY A 53 -25.32 -15.84 -10.36
CA GLY A 53 -24.72 -15.56 -9.05
C GLY A 53 -24.70 -14.09 -8.64
N LEU A 54 -24.79 -13.14 -9.57
CA LEU A 54 -24.86 -11.72 -9.23
C LEU A 54 -26.22 -11.33 -8.62
N LYS A 55 -27.31 -11.94 -9.08
CA LYS A 55 -28.65 -11.74 -8.51
C LYS A 55 -28.72 -12.11 -7.03
N SER A 56 -28.18 -13.25 -6.62
CA SER A 56 -28.14 -13.63 -5.20
C SER A 56 -27.28 -12.68 -4.38
N LYS A 57 -26.20 -12.15 -4.97
CA LYS A 57 -25.32 -11.16 -4.34
C LYS A 57 -26.01 -9.83 -4.03
N LEU A 58 -26.83 -9.35 -4.96
CA LEU A 58 -27.52 -8.07 -4.87
C LEU A 58 -28.86 -8.14 -4.15
N ALA A 59 -29.24 -9.32 -3.65
CA ALA A 59 -30.57 -9.64 -3.13
C ALA A 59 -31.69 -9.28 -4.15
N ASP A 60 -32.96 -9.39 -3.73
CA ASP A 60 -34.10 -8.99 -4.57
C ASP A 60 -34.22 -7.45 -4.75
N CYS A 61 -33.22 -6.69 -4.30
CA CYS A 61 -33.16 -5.24 -4.37
C CYS A 61 -32.89 -4.71 -5.79
N VAL A 62 -32.30 -5.51 -6.67
CA VAL A 62 -31.96 -5.13 -8.05
C VAL A 62 -32.75 -6.02 -9.02
N SER A 63 -33.69 -5.42 -9.75
CA SER A 63 -34.42 -6.12 -10.80
C SER A 63 -33.58 -6.25 -12.08
N PRO A 64 -33.82 -7.26 -12.93
CA PRO A 64 -33.18 -7.35 -14.24
C PRO A 64 -33.38 -6.09 -15.11
N LYS A 65 -34.55 -5.45 -15.00
CA LYS A 65 -34.84 -4.18 -15.67
C LYS A 65 -33.92 -3.05 -15.21
N LEU A 66 -33.75 -2.91 -13.89
CA LEU A 66 -32.86 -1.91 -13.30
C LEU A 66 -31.40 -2.17 -13.69
N TRP A 67 -30.98 -3.44 -13.70
CA TRP A 67 -29.65 -3.84 -14.15
C TRP A 67 -29.38 -3.40 -15.60
N GLN A 68 -30.31 -3.66 -16.52
CA GLN A 68 -30.17 -3.23 -17.91
C GLN A 68 -30.11 -1.71 -18.06
N GLN A 69 -30.91 -0.96 -17.28
CA GLN A 69 -30.84 0.51 -17.25
C GLN A 69 -29.51 1.03 -16.70
N ALA A 70 -28.93 0.36 -15.70
CA ALA A 70 -27.62 0.71 -15.19
C ALA A 70 -26.52 0.48 -16.24
N LEU A 71 -26.55 -0.65 -16.93
CA LEU A 71 -25.58 -0.98 -17.99
C LEU A 71 -25.67 -0.03 -19.20
N SER A 72 -26.87 0.40 -19.59
CA SER A 72 -27.06 1.36 -20.68
C SER A 72 -26.56 2.78 -20.33
N SER A 73 -26.49 3.10 -19.04
CA SER A 73 -25.99 4.38 -18.53
C SER A 73 -24.47 4.46 -18.43
N LEU A 74 -23.74 3.35 -18.64
CA LEU A 74 -22.28 3.32 -18.53
C LEU A 74 -21.60 4.07 -19.68
N SER A 75 -20.75 5.03 -19.36
CA SER A 75 -19.93 5.76 -20.34
C SER A 75 -18.86 4.85 -20.97
N ALA A 76 -18.67 4.99 -22.29
CA ALA A 76 -17.58 4.32 -23.01
C ALA A 76 -16.26 5.09 -22.97
N LYS A 77 -16.32 6.42 -22.76
CA LYS A 77 -15.18 7.33 -22.89
C LYS A 77 -14.59 7.75 -21.54
N SER A 78 -15.37 7.66 -20.47
CA SER A 78 -14.99 8.12 -19.13
C SER A 78 -15.34 7.07 -18.10
N SER A 79 -14.63 7.09 -16.97
CA SER A 79 -15.06 6.32 -15.81
C SER A 79 -16.38 6.87 -15.28
N CYS A 80 -17.19 5.99 -14.69
CA CYS A 80 -18.47 6.38 -14.08
C CYS A 80 -18.88 5.41 -12.97
N SER A 81 -19.67 5.91 -12.04
CA SER A 81 -20.27 5.17 -10.94
C SER A 81 -21.79 5.31 -11.00
N VAL A 82 -22.51 4.20 -11.15
CA VAL A 82 -23.97 4.14 -11.25
C VAL A 82 -24.54 3.44 -10.01
N PRO A 83 -25.36 4.13 -9.20
CA PRO A 83 -25.99 3.51 -8.03
C PRO A 83 -27.08 2.52 -8.46
N LEU A 84 -27.13 1.37 -7.78
CA LEU A 84 -28.15 0.33 -7.97
C LEU A 84 -29.18 0.33 -6.85
N HIS A 85 -28.76 0.55 -5.60
CA HIS A 85 -29.66 0.50 -4.45
C HIS A 85 -29.14 1.38 -3.31
N LEU A 86 -29.79 2.53 -3.07
CA LEU A 86 -29.57 3.41 -1.90
C LEU A 86 -28.08 3.66 -1.54
N ASN A 87 -27.19 3.72 -2.54
CA ASN A 87 -25.73 3.73 -2.39
C ASN A 87 -25.10 2.49 -1.70
N LEU A 88 -25.89 1.51 -1.23
CA LEU A 88 -25.43 0.21 -0.75
C LEU A 88 -24.96 -0.69 -1.90
N ALA A 89 -25.48 -0.52 -3.11
CA ALA A 89 -24.97 -1.22 -4.30
C ALA A 89 -24.64 -0.22 -5.41
N LYS A 90 -23.48 -0.39 -6.07
CA LYS A 90 -23.05 0.45 -7.20
C LYS A 90 -22.31 -0.36 -8.28
N VAL A 91 -22.43 0.07 -9.53
CA VAL A 91 -21.59 -0.35 -10.66
C VAL A 91 -20.58 0.75 -10.96
N ILE A 92 -19.31 0.41 -10.94
CA ILE A 92 -18.17 1.25 -11.25
C ILE A 92 -17.57 0.73 -12.56
N SER A 93 -17.71 1.52 -13.61
CA SER A 93 -17.19 1.20 -14.93
C SER A 93 -15.99 2.08 -15.24
N VAL A 94 -14.91 1.47 -15.72
CA VAL A 94 -13.74 2.19 -16.26
C VAL A 94 -13.64 2.01 -17.78
N PRO A 95 -13.06 2.99 -18.50
CA PRO A 95 -12.85 2.88 -19.95
C PRO A 95 -11.95 1.70 -20.31
N ASP A 96 -12.29 1.02 -21.40
CA ASP A 96 -11.48 -0.02 -22.02
C ASP A 96 -10.23 0.54 -22.71
N GLU A 97 -10.39 1.68 -23.39
CA GLU A 97 -9.32 2.32 -24.14
C GLU A 97 -8.50 3.26 -23.24
N VAL A 98 -7.17 3.15 -23.33
CA VAL A 98 -6.24 3.99 -22.58
C VAL A 98 -5.18 4.59 -23.48
N SER A 99 -4.61 5.72 -23.05
CA SER A 99 -3.42 6.31 -23.67
C SER A 99 -2.24 5.33 -23.65
N ARG A 100 -1.36 5.39 -24.67
CA ARG A 100 -0.11 4.61 -24.76
C ARG A 100 0.84 4.77 -23.56
N HIS A 101 0.67 5.84 -22.77
CA HIS A 101 1.47 6.11 -21.57
C HIS A 101 0.83 5.56 -20.28
N ASN A 102 -0.36 4.96 -20.37
CA ASN A 102 -1.09 4.42 -19.23
C ASN A 102 -1.08 2.88 -19.27
N ALA A 103 -1.27 2.26 -18.11
CA ALA A 103 -1.39 0.81 -18.01
C ALA A 103 -2.68 0.33 -18.68
N PRO A 104 -2.66 -0.76 -19.47
CA PRO A 104 -3.85 -1.33 -20.12
C PRO A 104 -4.99 -1.66 -19.16
N SER A 105 -4.68 -1.98 -17.90
CA SER A 105 -5.67 -2.27 -16.86
C SER A 105 -6.51 -1.06 -16.44
N ASN A 106 -6.05 0.15 -16.73
CA ASN A 106 -6.67 1.40 -16.29
C ASN A 106 -6.91 1.47 -14.76
N ALA A 107 -6.06 0.79 -13.98
CA ALA A 107 -6.24 0.63 -12.54
C ALA A 107 -6.29 1.96 -11.75
N ILE A 108 -5.68 3.03 -12.27
CA ILE A 108 -5.77 4.37 -11.66
C ILE A 108 -7.22 4.89 -11.69
N ALA A 109 -7.97 4.63 -12.77
CA ALA A 109 -9.38 4.99 -12.83
C ALA A 109 -10.21 4.20 -11.80
N ILE A 110 -9.89 2.90 -11.63
CA ILE A 110 -10.50 2.07 -10.59
C ILE A 110 -10.26 2.70 -9.20
N PHE A 111 -9.01 3.05 -8.89
CA PHE A 111 -8.68 3.71 -7.62
C PHE A 111 -9.49 4.99 -7.42
N LYS A 112 -9.58 5.86 -8.44
CA LYS A 112 -10.33 7.14 -8.34
C LYS A 112 -11.81 6.92 -8.05
N GLU A 113 -12.48 6.04 -8.78
CA GLU A 113 -13.92 5.81 -8.63
C GLU A 113 -14.26 5.07 -7.33
N VAL A 114 -13.47 4.06 -6.96
CA VAL A 114 -13.68 3.31 -5.72
C VAL A 114 -13.41 4.21 -4.52
N LYS A 115 -12.34 5.04 -4.56
CA LYS A 115 -12.03 5.98 -3.49
C LYS A 115 -13.07 7.10 -3.36
N ALA A 116 -13.67 7.55 -4.46
CA ALA A 116 -14.73 8.56 -4.47
C ALA A 116 -16.08 8.00 -3.96
N THR A 117 -16.21 6.68 -3.83
CA THR A 117 -17.46 6.07 -3.38
C THR A 117 -17.64 6.27 -1.87
N SER A 118 -18.70 6.99 -1.49
CA SER A 118 -19.09 7.13 -0.09
C SER A 118 -19.63 5.81 0.47
N ARG A 119 -19.20 5.49 1.70
CA ARG A 119 -19.77 4.41 2.50
C ARG A 119 -20.94 4.97 3.33
N PRO A 120 -22.19 4.49 3.13
CA PRO A 120 -23.33 4.93 3.93
C PRO A 120 -23.13 4.68 5.44
N GLU A 121 -23.81 5.46 6.27
CA GLU A 121 -23.80 5.27 7.72
C GLU A 121 -24.38 3.89 8.09
N GLY A 122 -23.82 3.22 9.10
CA GLY A 122 -24.21 1.87 9.50
C GLY A 122 -23.58 0.72 8.70
N VAL A 123 -23.00 0.98 7.52
CA VAL A 123 -22.30 -0.05 6.74
C VAL A 123 -20.97 -0.42 7.39
N LYS A 124 -20.83 -1.65 7.85
CA LYS A 124 -19.61 -2.17 8.49
C LYS A 124 -18.74 -2.99 7.53
N ASN A 125 -19.34 -3.51 6.45
CA ASN A 125 -18.69 -4.43 5.53
C ASN A 125 -18.76 -3.90 4.08
N VAL A 126 -17.70 -4.10 3.30
CA VAL A 126 -17.66 -3.76 1.88
C VAL A 126 -17.25 -4.99 1.09
N SER A 127 -18.05 -5.37 0.10
CA SER A 127 -17.71 -6.38 -0.91
C SER A 127 -17.44 -5.67 -2.23
N VAL A 128 -16.22 -5.82 -2.75
CA VAL A 128 -15.81 -5.31 -4.06
C VAL A 128 -15.74 -6.49 -5.01
N VAL A 129 -16.72 -6.60 -5.90
CA VAL A 129 -16.74 -7.60 -6.96
C VAL A 129 -15.99 -7.03 -8.16
N LEU A 130 -14.76 -7.51 -8.38
CA LEU A 130 -13.94 -7.15 -9.52
C LEU A 130 -14.17 -8.13 -10.67
N TYR A 131 -14.82 -7.67 -11.73
CA TYR A 131 -14.98 -8.41 -12.97
C TYR A 131 -13.93 -7.95 -13.98
N SER A 132 -12.89 -8.77 -14.21
CA SER A 132 -11.70 -8.35 -14.95
C SER A 132 -10.96 -9.53 -15.58
N ASP A 133 -10.36 -9.31 -16.75
CA ASP A 133 -9.46 -10.27 -17.39
C ASP A 133 -8.23 -10.55 -16.52
N ILE A 134 -7.69 -11.76 -16.60
CA ILE A 134 -6.59 -12.21 -15.73
C ILE A 134 -5.37 -11.28 -15.75
N THR A 135 -5.11 -10.66 -16.90
CA THR A 135 -3.97 -9.75 -17.12
C THR A 135 -4.08 -8.45 -16.33
N ASP A 136 -5.30 -8.03 -16.02
CA ASP A 136 -5.60 -6.77 -15.35
C ASP A 136 -5.84 -6.94 -13.84
N VAL A 137 -6.07 -8.18 -13.39
CA VAL A 137 -6.39 -8.51 -11.99
C VAL A 137 -5.36 -7.93 -11.02
N PHE A 138 -4.07 -8.17 -11.26
CA PHE A 138 -2.99 -7.72 -10.37
C PHE A 138 -3.06 -6.21 -10.11
N ALA A 139 -3.08 -5.42 -11.19
CA ALA A 139 -3.09 -3.97 -11.09
C ALA A 139 -4.40 -3.44 -10.48
N SER A 140 -5.53 -4.05 -10.85
CA SER A 140 -6.86 -3.66 -10.37
C SER A 140 -7.04 -3.94 -8.87
N VAL A 141 -6.62 -5.11 -8.40
CA VAL A 141 -6.64 -5.49 -6.98
C VAL A 141 -5.71 -4.58 -6.17
N ALA A 142 -4.51 -4.27 -6.69
CA ALA A 142 -3.60 -3.32 -6.06
C ALA A 142 -4.14 -1.88 -6.01
N ALA A 143 -4.99 -1.47 -6.96
CA ALA A 143 -5.70 -0.19 -6.90
C ALA A 143 -6.83 -0.18 -5.87
N ILE A 144 -7.61 -1.26 -5.81
CA ILE A 144 -8.69 -1.43 -4.83
C ILE A 144 -8.14 -1.42 -3.41
N SER A 145 -7.03 -2.14 -3.13
CA SER A 145 -6.46 -2.21 -1.78
C SER A 145 -6.03 -0.83 -1.23
N ARG A 146 -5.52 0.06 -2.09
CA ARG A 146 -5.17 1.45 -1.73
C ARG A 146 -6.37 2.30 -1.31
N CYS A 147 -7.59 1.90 -1.67
CA CYS A 147 -8.79 2.63 -1.29
C CYS A 147 -9.12 2.49 0.21
N PHE A 148 -8.54 1.48 0.88
CA PHE A 148 -8.82 1.11 2.26
C PHE A 148 -7.57 1.25 3.16
N PRO A 149 -7.18 2.50 3.52
CA PRO A 149 -6.00 2.77 4.32
C PRO A 149 -6.11 2.19 5.73
N LEU A 150 -4.95 1.92 6.35
CA LEU A 150 -4.87 1.36 7.70
C LEU A 150 -4.64 2.43 8.78
N TYR A 151 -4.03 3.56 8.42
CA TYR A 151 -3.72 4.62 9.38
C TYR A 151 -4.92 5.55 9.57
N ASP A 152 -5.38 5.71 10.81
CA ASP A 152 -6.46 6.62 11.18
C ASP A 152 -6.31 7.07 12.65
N ARG A 153 -6.33 8.39 12.89
CA ARG A 153 -6.33 9.01 14.22
C ARG A 153 -7.60 9.82 14.52
N HIS A 154 -8.63 9.74 13.67
CA HIS A 154 -9.90 10.37 13.95
C HIS A 154 -10.54 9.76 15.22
N THR A 155 -10.93 10.63 16.15
CA THR A 155 -11.47 10.24 17.46
C THR A 155 -12.97 9.94 17.42
N LYS A 156 -13.70 10.47 16.42
CA LYS A 156 -15.13 10.23 16.22
C LYS A 156 -15.35 9.40 14.95
N VAL A 157 -15.53 8.09 15.11
CA VAL A 157 -15.91 7.18 14.03
C VAL A 157 -17.19 6.46 14.47
N ASN A 158 -18.35 6.94 14.02
CA ASN A 158 -19.66 6.42 14.43
C ASN A 158 -19.93 4.98 13.94
N CYS A 159 -19.22 4.53 12.89
CA CYS A 159 -19.30 3.18 12.36
C CYS A 159 -17.95 2.77 11.76
N PRO A 160 -17.05 2.09 12.50
CA PRO A 160 -15.78 1.64 11.96
C PRO A 160 -15.99 0.60 10.85
N LEU A 161 -15.10 0.59 9.86
CA LEU A 161 -15.08 -0.46 8.84
C LEU A 161 -14.53 -1.74 9.48
N GLU A 162 -15.24 -2.85 9.35
CA GLU A 162 -14.86 -4.13 9.97
C GLU A 162 -14.24 -5.09 8.95
N LYS A 163 -14.79 -5.16 7.74
CA LYS A 163 -14.36 -6.11 6.70
C LYS A 163 -14.45 -5.53 5.30
N VAL A 164 -13.43 -5.85 4.49
CA VAL A 164 -13.40 -5.64 3.05
C VAL A 164 -13.13 -6.98 2.38
N ASP A 165 -14.00 -7.37 1.46
CA ASP A 165 -13.87 -8.58 0.66
C ASP A 165 -13.70 -8.18 -0.81
N VAL A 166 -12.58 -8.53 -1.43
CA VAL A 166 -12.35 -8.37 -2.87
C VAL A 166 -12.57 -9.71 -3.55
N GLU A 167 -13.64 -9.77 -4.34
CA GLU A 167 -14.12 -10.97 -5.03
C GLU A 167 -13.77 -10.86 -6.51
N VAL A 168 -12.75 -11.61 -6.93
CA VAL A 168 -12.22 -11.52 -8.29
C VAL A 168 -12.91 -12.54 -9.19
N VAL A 169 -13.62 -12.05 -10.19
CA VAL A 169 -14.32 -12.86 -11.18
C VAL A 169 -13.65 -12.65 -12.53
N VAL A 170 -12.99 -13.70 -13.02
CA VAL A 170 -12.32 -13.71 -14.32
C VAL A 170 -13.28 -14.29 -15.37
N PRO A 171 -13.56 -13.60 -16.48
CA PRO A 171 -14.37 -14.14 -17.56
C PRO A 171 -13.65 -15.29 -18.29
N GLY A 172 -14.44 -16.26 -18.79
CA GLY A 172 -13.93 -17.35 -19.62
C GLY A 172 -13.42 -18.58 -18.85
N PRO A 173 -12.63 -19.46 -19.48
CA PRO A 173 -12.21 -20.74 -18.89
C PRO A 173 -11.09 -20.59 -17.86
N GLN A 174 -10.36 -19.47 -17.88
CA GLN A 174 -9.26 -19.21 -16.96
C GLN A 174 -9.79 -18.94 -15.56
N LYS A 175 -9.08 -19.45 -14.56
CA LYS A 175 -9.42 -19.26 -13.14
C LYS A 175 -8.15 -18.92 -12.38
N LEU A 176 -8.30 -18.10 -11.34
CA LEU A 176 -7.24 -17.87 -10.37
C LEU A 176 -7.02 -19.16 -9.58
N SER A 177 -5.76 -19.57 -9.48
CA SER A 177 -5.36 -20.64 -8.58
C SER A 177 -5.29 -20.15 -7.13
N ASP A 178 -5.21 -21.08 -6.18
CA ASP A 178 -5.00 -20.73 -4.77
C ASP A 178 -3.66 -19.99 -4.57
N ALA A 179 -2.64 -20.29 -5.38
CA ALA A 179 -1.38 -19.58 -5.36
C ALA A 179 -1.55 -18.11 -5.80
N ASP A 180 -2.36 -17.86 -6.83
CA ASP A 180 -2.66 -16.50 -7.30
C ASP A 180 -3.42 -15.71 -6.22
N VAL A 181 -4.41 -16.32 -5.58
CA VAL A 181 -5.18 -15.67 -4.49
C VAL A 181 -4.27 -15.34 -3.30
N ASN A 182 -3.40 -16.27 -2.90
CA ASN A 182 -2.44 -16.05 -1.82
C ASN A 182 -1.43 -14.94 -2.15
N PHE A 183 -0.98 -14.88 -3.41
CA PHE A 183 -0.13 -13.80 -3.90
C PHE A 183 -0.86 -12.45 -3.87
N LEU A 184 -2.09 -12.38 -4.39
CA LEU A 184 -2.90 -11.16 -4.39
C LEU A 184 -3.23 -10.67 -2.98
N GLN A 185 -3.49 -11.59 -2.04
CA GLN A 185 -3.67 -11.26 -0.63
C GLN A 185 -2.40 -10.63 -0.06
N THR A 186 -1.26 -11.29 -0.25
CA THR A 186 0.06 -10.79 0.22
C THR A 186 0.36 -9.41 -0.38
N LEU A 187 0.09 -9.22 -1.67
CA LEU A 187 0.23 -7.94 -2.35
C LEU A 187 -0.63 -6.85 -1.71
N CYS A 188 -1.91 -7.13 -1.44
CA CYS A 188 -2.82 -6.16 -0.81
C CYS A 188 -2.33 -5.74 0.56
N ASP A 189 -1.91 -6.72 1.38
CA ASP A 189 -1.41 -6.45 2.73
C ASP A 189 -0.11 -5.63 2.69
N SER A 190 0.79 -5.94 1.76
CA SER A 190 2.03 -5.18 1.53
C SER A 190 1.76 -3.75 1.05
N VAL A 191 0.87 -3.55 0.08
CA VAL A 191 0.49 -2.22 -0.42
C VAL A 191 -0.11 -1.37 0.70
N ARG A 192 -1.04 -1.94 1.48
CA ARG A 192 -1.68 -1.25 2.60
C ARG A 192 -0.71 -0.98 3.75
N THR A 193 0.23 -1.88 3.99
CA THR A 193 1.29 -1.69 5.01
C THR A 193 2.24 -0.56 4.61
N ALA A 194 2.69 -0.52 3.36
CA ALA A 194 3.50 0.58 2.84
C ALA A 194 2.78 1.92 2.99
N ALA A 195 1.51 1.99 2.56
CA ALA A 195 0.69 3.19 2.70
C ALA A 195 0.52 3.60 4.17
N ARG A 196 0.30 2.65 5.08
CA ARG A 196 0.22 2.94 6.52
C ARG A 196 1.50 3.58 7.04
N MET A 197 2.67 3.03 6.69
CA MET A 197 3.95 3.58 7.11
C MET A 197 4.09 5.04 6.62
N ILE A 198 3.76 5.29 5.35
CA ILE A 198 3.78 6.61 4.72
C ILE A 198 2.80 7.60 5.38
N ASP A 199 1.60 7.13 5.72
CA ASP A 199 0.56 7.95 6.33
C ASP A 199 0.83 8.25 7.81
N THR A 200 1.62 7.41 8.50
CA THR A 200 1.95 7.58 9.92
C THR A 200 2.84 8.82 10.09
N PRO A 201 2.51 9.76 10.98
CA PRO A 201 3.26 10.99 11.16
C PRO A 201 4.61 10.71 11.84
N CYS A 202 5.60 11.56 11.58
CA CYS A 202 6.98 11.36 12.02
C CYS A 202 7.17 11.35 13.55
N ASN A 203 6.26 11.95 14.32
CA ASN A 203 6.27 11.85 15.78
C ASN A 203 5.93 10.44 16.30
N GLU A 204 5.31 9.60 15.46
CA GLU A 204 5.03 8.19 15.75
C GLU A 204 6.02 7.28 15.01
N LEU A 205 6.26 7.53 13.72
CA LEU A 205 7.17 6.73 12.89
C LEU A 205 8.53 7.45 12.69
N HIS A 206 9.23 7.71 13.79
CA HIS A 206 10.62 8.20 13.77
C HIS A 206 11.60 7.09 13.36
N THR A 207 12.90 7.39 13.21
CA THR A 207 13.89 6.47 12.61
C THR A 207 13.95 5.10 13.30
N GLU A 208 14.02 5.09 14.64
CA GLU A 208 14.03 3.86 15.44
C GLU A 208 12.71 3.08 15.32
N ALA A 209 11.57 3.77 15.41
CA ALA A 209 10.26 3.13 15.27
C ALA A 209 10.10 2.49 13.88
N PHE A 210 10.57 3.15 12.82
CA PHE A 210 10.52 2.60 11.47
C PHE A 210 11.43 1.36 11.34
N ALA A 211 12.65 1.40 11.90
CA ALA A 211 13.55 0.25 11.89
C ALA A 211 12.97 -0.96 12.65
N ASP A 212 12.41 -0.73 13.85
CA ASP A 212 11.76 -1.78 14.66
C ASP A 212 10.56 -2.40 13.95
N GLU A 213 9.75 -1.55 13.30
CA GLU A 213 8.60 -2.00 12.53
C GLU A 213 9.03 -2.80 11.28
N ALA A 214 10.09 -2.37 10.60
CA ALA A 214 10.66 -3.09 9.47
C ALA A 214 11.17 -4.47 9.87
N ILE A 215 11.92 -4.57 10.97
CA ILE A 215 12.39 -5.84 11.55
C ILE A 215 11.20 -6.75 11.90
N THR A 216 10.18 -6.20 12.57
CA THR A 216 8.97 -6.95 12.94
C THR A 216 8.22 -7.45 11.71
N PHE A 217 8.14 -6.64 10.66
CA PHE A 217 7.45 -6.98 9.44
C PHE A 217 8.16 -8.11 8.68
N VAL A 218 9.47 -8.01 8.45
CA VAL A 218 10.24 -9.07 7.77
C VAL A 218 10.47 -10.29 8.64
N GLY A 219 10.41 -10.17 9.97
CA GLY A 219 10.52 -11.30 10.91
C GLY A 219 9.39 -12.33 10.77
N LYS A 220 8.33 -12.01 10.03
CA LYS A 220 7.27 -12.95 9.63
C LYS A 220 7.68 -13.87 8.47
N LEU A 221 8.87 -13.67 7.89
CA LEU A 221 9.43 -14.46 6.80
C LEU A 221 10.50 -15.42 7.33
N SER A 222 10.58 -16.60 6.73
CA SER A 222 11.65 -17.56 6.99
C SER A 222 12.88 -17.27 6.12
N GLY A 223 14.08 -17.49 6.65
CA GLY A 223 15.32 -17.39 5.86
C GLY A 223 15.80 -15.96 5.59
N VAL A 224 15.32 -14.97 6.34
CA VAL A 224 15.76 -13.57 6.27
C VAL A 224 16.70 -13.25 7.43
N THR A 225 17.90 -12.74 7.11
CA THR A 225 18.85 -12.21 8.09
C THR A 225 18.79 -10.69 8.10
N SER A 226 18.79 -10.09 9.30
CA SER A 226 18.76 -8.63 9.48
C SER A 226 20.11 -8.11 9.98
N THR A 227 20.63 -7.07 9.34
CA THR A 227 21.82 -6.32 9.78
C THR A 227 21.43 -4.86 9.99
N ILE A 228 21.65 -4.34 11.20
CA ILE A 228 21.29 -2.97 11.59
C ILE A 228 22.56 -2.23 12.03
N ILE A 229 22.83 -1.08 11.43
CA ILE A 229 23.92 -0.18 11.81
C ILE A 229 23.31 1.17 12.19
N LYS A 230 23.62 1.68 13.38
CA LYS A 230 22.89 2.80 13.99
C LYS A 230 23.84 3.87 14.53
N GLY A 231 23.47 5.13 14.34
CA GLY A 231 24.15 6.28 14.95
C GLY A 231 25.65 6.31 14.66
N GLN A 232 26.48 6.38 15.70
CA GLN A 232 27.93 6.50 15.58
C GLN A 232 28.60 5.32 14.85
N ASP A 233 27.98 4.13 14.87
CA ASP A 233 28.55 2.98 14.18
C ASP A 233 28.46 3.13 12.65
N LEU A 234 27.53 3.96 12.14
CA LEU A 234 27.52 4.35 10.73
C LEU A 234 28.81 5.10 10.38
N LEU A 235 29.19 6.10 11.18
CA LEU A 235 30.39 6.89 10.94
C LEU A 235 31.65 6.03 11.03
N LYS A 236 31.78 5.22 12.09
CA LYS A 236 32.93 4.32 12.29
C LYS A 236 33.12 3.33 11.15
N GLN A 237 32.03 2.89 10.52
CA GLN A 237 32.06 1.96 9.41
C GLN A 237 32.17 2.65 8.04
N GLY A 238 32.13 3.99 7.97
CA GLY A 238 32.29 4.74 6.70
C GLY A 238 30.98 5.14 6.02
N PHE A 239 29.82 4.96 6.65
CA PHE A 239 28.50 5.40 6.15
C PHE A 239 28.26 6.90 6.39
N GLY A 240 29.23 7.75 6.04
CA GLY A 240 29.18 9.19 6.33
C GLY A 240 27.97 9.88 5.71
N GLY A 241 27.56 9.50 4.50
CA GLY A 241 26.36 10.08 3.86
C GLY A 241 25.10 10.02 4.71
N ILE A 242 24.73 8.82 5.19
CA ILE A 242 23.51 8.63 6.02
C ILE A 242 23.72 9.25 7.41
N TYR A 243 24.89 9.04 8.00
CA TYR A 243 25.23 9.59 9.32
C TYR A 243 25.07 11.10 9.35
N HIS A 244 25.69 11.80 8.40
CA HIS A 244 25.70 13.25 8.36
C HIS A 244 24.31 13.84 8.07
N VAL A 245 23.49 13.18 7.24
CA VAL A 245 22.11 13.62 7.04
C VAL A 245 21.29 13.52 8.33
N GLY A 246 21.44 12.44 9.10
CA GLY A 246 20.59 12.19 10.28
C GLY A 246 21.14 12.64 11.63
N LYS A 247 22.41 13.06 11.74
CA LYS A 247 23.05 13.35 13.04
C LYS A 247 22.40 14.49 13.84
N ALA A 248 21.63 15.37 13.19
CA ALA A 248 20.95 16.50 13.80
C ALA A 248 19.58 16.15 14.38
N ALA A 249 19.07 14.95 14.11
CA ALA A 249 17.78 14.52 14.58
C ALA A 249 17.83 14.02 16.03
N ALA A 250 16.69 14.07 16.73
CA ALA A 250 16.56 13.52 18.08
C ALA A 250 16.74 11.99 18.10
N HIS A 251 16.30 11.31 17.03
CA HIS A 251 16.48 9.87 16.86
C HIS A 251 17.60 9.60 15.85
N PRO A 252 18.55 8.71 16.17
CA PRO A 252 19.75 8.53 15.36
C PRO A 252 19.43 7.92 13.98
N PRO A 253 20.28 8.18 12.95
CA PRO A 253 20.17 7.53 11.66
C PRO A 253 20.46 6.03 11.76
N ILE A 254 19.85 5.25 10.87
CA ILE A 254 19.93 3.78 10.83
C ILE A 254 20.08 3.32 9.38
N PHE A 255 21.04 2.45 9.15
CA PHE A 255 21.08 1.60 7.96
C PHE A 255 20.56 0.21 8.34
N ALA A 256 19.52 -0.25 7.66
CA ALA A 256 18.97 -1.60 7.84
C ALA A 256 19.12 -2.40 6.54
N CYS A 257 19.68 -3.60 6.63
CA CYS A 257 19.82 -4.52 5.51
C CYS A 257 19.15 -5.86 5.85
N PHE A 258 18.15 -6.24 5.05
CA PHE A 258 17.46 -7.52 5.13
C PHE A 258 17.89 -8.39 3.98
N SER A 259 18.44 -9.58 4.27
CA SER A 259 19.04 -10.46 3.28
C SER A 259 18.32 -11.79 3.23
N TYR A 260 17.88 -12.17 2.03
CA TYR A 260 17.30 -13.48 1.72
C TYR A 260 18.17 -14.18 0.68
N LYS A 261 18.64 -15.40 1.01
CA LYS A 261 19.61 -16.15 0.20
C LYS A 261 19.18 -17.61 0.06
N PRO A 262 18.25 -17.93 -0.87
CA PRO A 262 17.79 -19.30 -1.07
C PRO A 262 18.89 -20.15 -1.70
N SER A 263 18.86 -21.46 -1.45
CA SER A 263 19.77 -22.42 -2.08
C SER A 263 19.59 -22.43 -3.60
N GLY A 264 20.69 -22.46 -4.34
CA GLY A 264 20.66 -22.53 -5.81
C GLY A 264 20.44 -21.17 -6.51
N ALA A 265 20.40 -20.07 -5.77
CA ALA A 265 20.40 -18.73 -6.36
C ALA A 265 21.68 -18.49 -7.19
N THR A 266 21.51 -18.00 -8.42
CA THR A 266 22.61 -17.67 -9.34
C THR A 266 22.77 -16.18 -9.55
N GLN A 267 21.75 -15.40 -9.19
CA GLN A 267 21.71 -13.94 -9.32
C GLN A 267 21.49 -13.29 -7.96
N THR A 268 21.96 -12.04 -7.84
CA THR A 268 21.80 -11.21 -6.64
C THR A 268 21.19 -9.87 -7.00
N TYR A 269 20.12 -9.53 -6.31
CA TYR A 269 19.37 -8.29 -6.48
C TYR A 269 19.41 -7.47 -5.20
N ALA A 270 19.47 -6.14 -5.35
CA ALA A 270 19.42 -5.19 -4.24
C ALA A 270 18.30 -4.18 -4.47
N LEU A 271 17.42 -4.05 -3.49
CA LEU A 271 16.35 -3.06 -3.40
C LEU A 271 16.80 -1.99 -2.41
N VAL A 272 17.08 -0.78 -2.88
CA VAL A 272 17.55 0.32 -2.02
C VAL A 272 16.43 1.35 -1.86
N GLY A 273 16.05 1.62 -0.62
CA GLY A 273 14.96 2.53 -0.27
C GLY A 273 15.43 3.76 0.50
N LYS A 274 15.08 4.95 0.01
CA LYS A 274 15.19 6.21 0.76
C LYS A 274 14.20 6.19 1.93
N GLY A 275 14.71 6.28 3.16
CA GLY A 275 13.93 6.23 4.40
C GLY A 275 14.00 7.52 5.20
N ILE A 276 13.81 8.68 4.54
CA ILE A 276 13.78 9.96 5.26
C ILE A 276 12.44 10.10 5.99
N VAL A 277 12.40 9.84 7.30
CA VAL A 277 11.15 9.80 8.08
C VAL A 277 10.50 11.18 8.22
N TYR A 278 11.31 12.24 8.10
CA TYR A 278 10.84 13.60 7.89
C TYR A 278 11.95 14.44 7.25
N ASP A 279 11.58 15.29 6.30
CA ASP A 279 12.50 16.19 5.61
C ASP A 279 12.14 17.66 5.87
N SER A 280 12.83 18.29 6.83
CA SER A 280 12.71 19.74 7.04
C SER A 280 13.44 20.55 5.97
N GLY A 281 14.31 19.92 5.18
CA GLY A 281 15.32 20.57 4.32
C GLY A 281 16.68 20.74 5.01
N GLY A 282 16.77 20.54 6.32
CA GLY A 282 18.00 20.80 7.09
C GLY A 282 18.30 22.31 7.11
N MET A 283 19.58 22.68 7.07
CA MET A 283 19.98 24.11 7.02
C MET A 283 19.41 24.85 5.79
N SER A 284 19.15 24.12 4.70
CA SER A 284 18.40 24.61 3.53
C SER A 284 16.89 24.41 3.77
N ILE A 285 16.37 25.07 4.80
CA ILE A 285 15.03 24.79 5.32
C ILE A 285 13.93 25.01 4.27
N LYS A 286 13.02 24.05 4.19
CA LYS A 286 11.83 24.15 3.32
C LYS A 286 10.90 25.25 3.82
N SER A 287 10.25 25.93 2.89
CA SER A 287 9.22 26.91 3.22
C SER A 287 7.98 26.25 3.82
N LYS A 288 7.15 27.07 4.48
CA LYS A 288 5.87 26.65 5.10
C LYS A 288 4.94 25.88 4.17
N THR A 289 5.00 26.12 2.86
CA THR A 289 4.13 25.48 1.87
C THR A 289 4.70 24.20 1.28
N ILE A 290 6.02 23.98 1.38
CA ILE A 290 6.71 22.80 0.82
C ILE A 290 6.95 21.73 1.88
N MET A 291 7.08 22.11 3.16
CA MET A 291 7.32 21.19 4.26
C MET A 291 6.14 20.24 4.60
N PRO A 292 4.85 20.64 4.50
CA PRO A 292 3.73 19.71 4.71
C PRO A 292 3.79 18.52 3.74
N GLY A 293 3.56 17.31 4.25
CA GLY A 293 3.65 16.08 3.47
C GLY A 293 5.03 15.42 3.48
N MET A 294 6.08 16.06 4.02
CA MET A 294 7.43 15.48 4.06
C MET A 294 7.59 14.26 5.00
N LYS A 295 6.53 13.85 5.71
CA LYS A 295 6.44 12.50 6.32
C LYS A 295 6.50 11.39 5.26
N GLU A 296 6.10 11.70 4.02
CA GLU A 296 6.03 10.73 2.92
C GLU A 296 7.40 10.47 2.26
N ASP A 297 8.45 11.20 2.67
CA ASP A 297 9.80 11.13 2.07
C ASP A 297 10.55 9.82 2.39
N MET A 298 9.95 8.97 3.23
CA MET A 298 10.34 7.58 3.50
C MET A 298 9.59 6.55 2.64
N GLY A 299 8.72 7.00 1.72
CA GLY A 299 7.89 6.12 0.90
C GLY A 299 8.68 5.18 -0.01
N GLY A 300 9.90 5.57 -0.41
CA GLY A 300 10.83 4.69 -1.13
C GLY A 300 11.24 3.48 -0.28
N ALA A 301 11.60 3.69 0.98
CA ALA A 301 11.91 2.61 1.92
C ALA A 301 10.70 1.72 2.21
N ALA A 302 9.52 2.30 2.48
CA ALA A 302 8.30 1.54 2.71
C ALA A 302 7.91 0.66 1.50
N GLY A 303 8.04 1.21 0.29
CA GLY A 303 7.80 0.50 -0.96
C GLY A 303 8.79 -0.65 -1.20
N MET A 304 10.09 -0.41 -0.98
CA MET A 304 11.12 -1.45 -1.16
C MET A 304 10.99 -2.57 -0.12
N LEU A 305 10.73 -2.22 1.14
CA LEU A 305 10.47 -3.17 2.22
C LEU A 305 9.25 -4.06 1.91
N SER A 306 8.16 -3.46 1.43
CA SER A 306 6.92 -4.18 1.11
C SER A 306 7.07 -5.04 -0.16
N SER A 307 7.88 -4.59 -1.12
CA SER A 307 8.24 -5.38 -2.31
C SER A 307 9.10 -6.58 -1.93
N PHE A 308 10.13 -6.38 -1.11
CA PHE A 308 10.96 -7.44 -0.55
C PHE A 308 10.09 -8.48 0.17
N TYR A 309 9.19 -8.04 1.05
CA TYR A 309 8.28 -8.91 1.77
C TYR A 309 7.43 -9.76 0.82
N THR A 310 6.79 -9.11 -0.17
CA THR A 310 5.92 -9.80 -1.14
C THR A 310 6.69 -10.83 -1.95
N LEU A 311 7.88 -10.49 -2.46
CA LEU A 311 8.71 -11.39 -3.27
C LEU A 311 9.15 -12.61 -2.45
N VAL A 312 9.71 -12.40 -1.26
CA VAL A 312 10.20 -13.49 -0.40
C VAL A 312 9.05 -14.39 0.04
N LYS A 313 7.91 -13.81 0.45
CA LYS A 313 6.72 -14.57 0.85
C LYS A 313 6.15 -15.42 -0.30
N SER A 314 6.34 -14.98 -1.53
CA SER A 314 5.87 -15.65 -2.75
C SER A 314 6.88 -16.64 -3.34
N GLY A 315 7.96 -16.95 -2.61
CA GLY A 315 8.92 -17.98 -3.01
C GLY A 315 9.94 -17.51 -4.06
N PHE A 316 10.36 -16.25 -4.02
CA PHE A 316 11.48 -15.76 -4.84
C PHE A 316 12.69 -16.69 -4.73
N ASN A 317 13.39 -16.94 -5.85
CA ASN A 317 14.40 -18.00 -5.94
C ASN A 317 15.83 -17.48 -6.19
N GLN A 318 16.04 -16.17 -6.17
CA GLN A 318 17.36 -15.54 -6.28
C GLN A 318 17.73 -14.83 -4.98
N ASN A 319 19.01 -14.49 -4.81
CA ASN A 319 19.45 -13.69 -3.65
C ASN A 319 18.80 -12.31 -3.75
N LEU A 320 18.22 -11.86 -2.64
CA LEU A 320 17.55 -10.57 -2.57
C LEU A 320 17.96 -9.85 -1.29
N HIS A 321 18.38 -8.59 -1.45
CA HIS A 321 18.71 -7.70 -0.35
C HIS A 321 17.79 -6.49 -0.36
N CYS A 322 17.26 -6.10 0.79
CA CYS A 322 16.55 -4.84 0.98
C CYS A 322 17.36 -3.93 1.91
N LEU A 323 17.82 -2.80 1.37
CA LEU A 323 18.66 -1.83 2.06
C LEU A 323 17.83 -0.57 2.30
N LEU A 324 17.60 -0.24 3.56
CA LEU A 324 16.86 0.95 3.96
C LEU A 324 17.83 1.97 4.55
N CYS A 325 17.87 3.16 3.94
CA CYS A 325 18.66 4.30 4.41
C CYS A 325 17.76 5.21 5.24
N ILE A 326 17.68 4.96 6.56
CA ILE A 326 16.72 5.60 7.46
C ILE A 326 17.38 6.77 8.18
N ALA A 327 16.83 7.97 8.02
CA ALA A 327 17.30 9.17 8.70
C ALA A 327 16.16 10.19 8.83
N GLU A 328 16.35 11.21 9.67
CA GLU A 328 15.50 12.40 9.67
C GLU A 328 16.38 13.60 9.33
N ASN A 329 15.98 14.41 8.35
CA ASN A 329 16.74 15.59 7.97
C ASN A 329 16.25 16.78 8.80
N SER A 330 16.85 16.98 9.97
CA SER A 330 16.42 17.96 10.98
C SER A 330 17.36 19.18 11.03
N VAL A 331 16.93 20.22 11.73
CA VAL A 331 17.71 21.44 11.98
C VAL A 331 18.17 21.46 13.44
N SER A 332 19.48 21.50 13.65
CA SER A 332 20.13 21.68 14.93
C SER A 332 21.55 22.24 14.70
N PRO A 333 22.28 22.66 15.74
CA PRO A 333 23.69 23.05 15.61
C PRO A 333 24.59 21.96 14.98
N GLU A 334 24.20 20.69 15.08
CA GLU A 334 24.90 19.54 14.52
C GLU A 334 24.56 19.26 13.05
N ALA A 335 23.58 19.98 12.47
CA ALA A 335 23.14 19.79 11.09
C ALA A 335 24.26 20.02 10.07
N ASN A 336 24.15 19.36 8.92
CA ASN A 336 25.06 19.59 7.81
C ASN A 336 24.93 21.03 7.30
N LEU A 337 26.07 21.68 7.12
CA LEU A 337 26.13 23.01 6.53
C LEU A 337 26.13 22.90 5.00
N SER A 338 25.20 23.59 4.35
CA SER A 338 24.99 23.52 2.89
C SER A 338 26.15 24.02 2.04
N LYS A 339 27.24 24.56 2.60
CA LYS A 339 28.35 25.17 1.82
C LYS A 339 29.77 24.84 2.28
N SER A 340 29.97 24.09 3.35
CA SER A 340 31.33 23.82 3.89
C SER A 340 31.64 22.37 4.20
N ASP A 341 30.64 21.49 4.29
CA ASP A 341 30.87 20.13 4.76
C ASP A 341 31.23 19.20 3.60
N SER A 342 32.43 18.62 3.69
CA SER A 342 32.86 17.51 2.82
C SER A 342 32.35 16.21 3.42
N LEU A 343 31.42 15.52 2.75
CA LEU A 343 30.86 14.26 3.21
C LEU A 343 31.65 13.07 2.66
N GLN A 344 32.14 12.20 3.54
CA GLN A 344 32.73 10.92 3.14
C GLN A 344 31.62 9.90 2.85
N ARG A 345 31.56 9.39 1.62
CA ARG A 345 30.67 8.26 1.26
C ARG A 345 31.34 6.92 1.55
N PHE A 346 30.51 5.87 1.64
CA PHE A 346 30.99 4.50 1.51
C PHE A 346 31.60 4.35 0.10
N ASP A 347 32.89 4.05 0.04
CA ASP A 347 33.71 4.01 -1.17
C ASP A 347 33.82 5.32 -2.01
N VAL A 348 34.94 6.02 -1.80
CA VAL A 348 35.78 6.77 -2.77
C VAL A 348 35.31 8.11 -3.38
N ALA A 349 34.37 8.86 -2.80
CA ALA A 349 34.23 10.29 -3.19
C ALA A 349 33.80 11.20 -2.04
N ALA A 350 34.55 12.27 -1.82
CA ALA A 350 34.09 13.42 -1.05
C ALA A 350 33.01 14.15 -1.85
N VAL A 351 31.86 14.40 -1.24
CA VAL A 351 30.79 15.19 -1.84
C VAL A 351 30.63 16.48 -1.05
N GLN A 352 30.77 17.60 -1.74
CA GLN A 352 30.39 18.90 -1.20
C GLN A 352 28.87 19.01 -1.27
N THR A 353 28.23 19.23 -0.13
CA THR A 353 26.83 19.67 -0.12
C THR A 353 26.75 21.05 -0.78
N MET A 354 25.81 21.25 -1.71
CA MET A 354 25.63 22.50 -2.47
C MET A 354 24.46 23.34 -1.98
#